data_AF-U5U4G1-F1
#
_entry.id   AF-U5U4G1-F1
#
_cell.length_a   1.000
_cell.length_b   1.000
_cell.length_c   1.000
_cell.angle_alpha   90.00
_cell.angle_beta   90.00
_cell.angle_gamma   90.00
#
_symmetry.space_group_name_H-M   'P 1'
#
loop_
_entity.id
_entity.type
_entity.pdbx_description
1 polymer ?
#
loop_
_entity_poly.entity_id
_entity_poly.type
_entity_poly.pdbx_seq_one_letter_code
_entity_poly.pdbx_strand_id
1 'polypeptide(L)'
;YFEQLKKEGQSGQAKMTQYTRYLTIALAVLQSAGIVALADRGQLLGNGQSVLMDDNILTLLTIVIVMTAGAALVMWFGELITDRGVGNGMSLLIFAGIASRIPAEGVNIYQNSSTMKFAAVMFAVVLIVVAVVFVEQGQRRIPVQYAKRMVGRRQYGGTSTYLPLKVNQAGVIPVIFASSLMYVPILITQLIQGPEPSSDGFWQRYVMQYLQNPSSWGYIL
;
A
#
# COMPACT_ATOMS: atom_id res chain seq x y z
N TYR A 1 -20.06 16.81 -9.57
CA TYR A 1 -19.25 16.53 -10.78
C TYR A 1 -18.82 15.06 -10.86
N PHE A 2 -18.05 14.52 -9.91
CA PHE A 2 -17.66 13.09 -9.91
C PHE A 2 -18.84 12.11 -9.88
N GLU A 3 -19.95 12.49 -9.25
CA GLU A 3 -21.18 11.68 -9.22
C GLU A 3 -21.94 11.68 -10.56
N GLN A 4 -21.79 12.74 -11.38
CA GLN A 4 -22.33 12.80 -12.74
C GLN A 4 -21.44 11.99 -13.70
N LEU A 5 -20.12 12.07 -13.56
CA LEU A 5 -19.16 11.22 -14.27
C LEU A 5 -19.39 9.73 -13.97
N LYS A 6 -19.70 9.35 -12.73
CA LYS A 6 -20.09 7.97 -12.41
C LYS A 6 -21.37 7.52 -13.13
N LYS A 7 -22.27 8.44 -13.49
CA LYS A 7 -23.52 8.17 -14.22
C LYS A 7 -23.32 8.11 -15.74
N GLU A 8 -22.20 8.62 -16.28
CA GLU A 8 -21.87 8.62 -17.72
C GLU A 8 -21.32 7.26 -18.24
N GLY A 9 -21.21 6.23 -17.40
CA GLY A 9 -20.76 4.90 -17.83
C GLY A 9 -19.25 4.86 -18.14
N GLN A 10 -18.86 4.26 -19.27
CA GLN A 10 -17.44 4.05 -19.64
C GLN A 10 -16.67 5.36 -19.87
N SER A 11 -17.30 6.38 -20.47
CA SER A 11 -16.65 7.67 -20.73
C SER A 11 -16.29 8.43 -19.45
N GLY A 12 -17.14 8.32 -18.43
CA GLY A 12 -16.89 8.91 -17.11
C GLY A 12 -15.80 8.19 -16.32
N GLN A 13 -15.71 6.86 -16.44
CA GLN A 13 -14.61 6.07 -15.85
C GLN A 13 -13.25 6.43 -16.47
N ALA A 14 -13.19 6.65 -17.78
CA ALA A 14 -11.97 7.07 -18.46
C ALA A 14 -11.48 8.45 -17.96
N LYS A 15 -12.39 9.43 -17.82
CA LYS A 15 -12.06 10.75 -17.25
C LYS A 15 -11.57 10.66 -15.79
N MET A 16 -12.23 9.85 -14.97
CA MET A 16 -11.81 9.64 -13.57
C MET A 16 -10.41 9.02 -13.48
N THR A 17 -10.08 8.10 -14.38
CA THR A 17 -8.76 7.49 -14.48
C THR A 17 -7.69 8.53 -14.86
N GLN A 18 -7.98 9.42 -15.82
CA GLN A 18 -7.08 10.51 -16.18
C GLN A 18 -6.76 11.44 -15.01
N TYR A 19 -7.78 11.86 -14.25
CA TYR A 19 -7.57 12.67 -13.04
C TYR A 19 -6.73 11.95 -11.99
N THR A 20 -7.00 10.65 -11.79
CA THR A 20 -6.23 9.82 -10.86
C THR A 20 -4.76 9.71 -11.29
N ARG A 21 -4.49 9.60 -12.59
CA ARG A 21 -3.14 9.56 -13.15
C ARG A 21 -2.38 10.86 -12.87
N TYR A 22 -3.00 12.01 -13.16
CA TYR A 22 -2.36 13.31 -12.88
C TYR A 22 -2.09 13.52 -11.39
N LEU A 23 -3.05 13.16 -10.54
CA LEU A 23 -2.87 13.24 -9.09
C LEU A 23 -1.75 12.32 -8.61
N THR A 24 -1.64 11.12 -9.16
CA THR A 24 -0.57 10.17 -8.78
C THR A 24 0.81 10.67 -9.20
N ILE A 25 0.93 11.28 -10.38
CA ILE A 25 2.19 11.90 -10.83
C ILE A 25 2.56 13.08 -9.91
N ALA A 26 1.61 13.95 -9.57
CA ALA A 26 1.85 15.07 -8.65
C ALA A 26 2.33 14.58 -7.27
N LEU A 27 1.69 13.52 -6.74
CA LEU A 27 2.13 12.89 -5.50
C LEU A 27 3.51 12.24 -5.61
N ALA A 28 3.84 11.61 -6.75
CA ALA A 28 5.15 11.03 -6.98
C ALA A 28 6.26 12.08 -7.02
N VAL A 29 6.01 13.25 -7.60
CA VAL A 29 6.95 14.40 -7.57
C VAL A 29 7.15 14.89 -6.14
N LEU A 30 6.07 15.06 -5.38
CA LEU A 30 6.15 15.49 -3.97
C LEU A 30 6.93 14.48 -3.13
N GLN A 31 6.62 13.18 -3.27
CA GLN A 31 7.27 12.12 -2.51
C GLN A 31 8.76 11.97 -2.88
N SER A 32 9.10 12.01 -4.17
CA SER A 32 10.50 11.94 -4.62
C SER A 32 11.31 13.17 -4.16
N ALA A 33 10.74 14.37 -4.22
CA ALA A 33 11.38 15.57 -3.67
C ALA A 33 11.60 15.46 -2.16
N GLY A 34 10.64 14.92 -1.41
CA GLY A 34 10.78 14.66 0.03
C GLY A 34 11.89 13.65 0.34
N ILE A 35 11.96 12.55 -0.41
CA ILE A 35 13.02 11.54 -0.26
C ILE A 35 14.39 12.13 -0.59
N VAL A 36 14.50 12.90 -1.66
CA VAL A 36 15.75 13.54 -2.08
C VAL A 36 16.21 14.59 -1.06
N ALA A 37 15.30 15.37 -0.48
CA ALA A 37 15.63 16.33 0.59
C ALA A 37 16.14 15.62 1.86
N LEU A 38 15.62 14.42 2.18
CA LEU A 38 16.13 13.61 3.29
C LEU A 38 17.49 12.97 2.98
N ALA A 39 17.74 12.64 1.72
CA ALA A 39 19.02 12.10 1.26
C ALA A 39 20.14 13.16 1.32
N ASP A 40 19.84 14.38 0.87
CA ASP A 40 20.73 15.55 0.91
C ASP A 40 21.18 15.87 2.35
N ARG A 41 20.26 15.76 3.32
CA ARG A 41 20.56 15.99 4.74
C ARG A 41 21.29 14.83 5.43
N GLY A 42 21.64 13.76 4.71
CA GLY A 42 22.28 12.56 5.27
C GLY A 42 21.40 11.77 6.26
N GLN A 43 20.11 12.11 6.35
CA GLN A 43 19.15 11.54 7.30
C GLN A 43 18.43 10.30 6.75
N LEU A 44 18.54 10.03 5.44
CA LEU A 44 17.84 8.92 4.80
C LEU A 44 18.32 7.53 5.26
N LEU A 45 19.62 7.37 5.55
CA LEU A 45 20.21 6.09 5.98
C LEU A 45 20.64 6.10 7.46
N GLY A 46 20.34 7.15 8.22
CA GLY A 46 20.63 7.24 9.66
C GLY A 46 22.11 7.25 10.07
N ASN A 47 23.04 7.19 9.11
CA ASN A 47 24.49 7.04 9.36
C ASN A 47 25.34 8.22 8.88
N GLY A 48 24.72 9.36 8.51
CA GLY A 48 25.48 10.53 8.02
C GLY A 48 26.32 10.26 6.77
N GLN A 49 26.08 9.13 6.08
CA GLN A 49 26.74 8.82 4.83
C GLN A 49 26.10 9.66 3.74
N SER A 50 26.90 10.49 3.08
CA SER A 50 26.47 11.25 1.90
C SER A 50 26.10 10.25 0.80
N VAL A 51 24.80 10.05 0.60
CA VAL A 51 24.27 9.26 -0.52
C VAL A 51 24.53 9.97 -1.85
N LEU A 52 24.72 11.29 -1.79
CA LEU A 52 25.03 12.16 -2.92
C LEU A 52 26.54 12.40 -2.99
N MET A 53 27.07 12.30 -4.21
CA MET A 53 28.47 12.59 -4.50
C MET A 53 28.71 14.09 -4.76
N ASP A 54 27.65 14.83 -5.10
CA ASP A 54 27.61 16.29 -5.31
C ASP A 54 26.21 16.83 -4.96
N ASP A 55 26.14 17.84 -4.08
CA ASP A 55 24.89 18.50 -3.64
C ASP A 55 24.39 19.56 -4.65
N ASN A 56 24.72 19.40 -5.93
CA ASN A 56 24.32 20.34 -6.95
C ASN A 56 22.79 20.26 -7.17
N ILE A 57 22.12 21.41 -7.25
CA ILE A 57 20.68 21.53 -7.52
C ILE A 57 20.29 20.77 -8.79
N LEU A 58 21.18 20.75 -9.80
CA LEU A 58 20.98 19.96 -11.03
C LEU A 58 20.98 18.45 -10.78
N THR A 59 21.81 17.95 -9.88
CA THR A 59 21.85 16.52 -9.49
C THR A 59 20.56 16.15 -8.75
N LEU A 60 20.14 16.97 -7.78
CA LEU A 60 18.90 16.76 -7.02
C LEU A 60 17.67 16.73 -7.94
N LEU A 61 17.56 17.70 -8.85
CA LEU A 61 16.46 17.78 -9.81
C LEU A 61 16.45 16.57 -10.77
N THR A 62 17.63 16.12 -11.20
CA THR A 62 17.76 14.92 -12.05
C THR A 62 17.28 13.68 -11.31
N ILE A 63 17.62 13.50 -10.02
CA ILE A 63 17.16 12.36 -9.22
C ILE A 63 15.64 12.39 -9.06
N VAL A 64 15.04 13.55 -8.76
CA VAL A 64 13.58 13.71 -8.64
C VAL A 64 12.88 13.32 -9.96
N ILE A 65 13.40 13.78 -11.11
CA ILE A 65 12.85 13.43 -12.43
C ILE A 65 12.97 11.92 -12.69
N VAL A 66 14.13 11.32 -12.44
CA VAL A 66 14.35 9.88 -12.67
C VAL A 66 13.44 9.03 -11.77
N MET A 67 13.30 9.39 -10.50
CA MET A 67 12.39 8.69 -9.57
C MET A 67 10.93 8.84 -10.00
N THR A 68 10.50 10.04 -10.40
CA THR A 68 9.14 10.28 -10.88
C THR A 68 8.87 9.52 -12.19
N ALA A 69 9.83 9.50 -13.11
CA ALA A 69 9.75 8.74 -14.35
C ALA A 69 9.67 7.23 -14.08
N GLY A 70 10.44 6.72 -13.12
CA GLY A 70 10.35 5.33 -12.66
C GLY A 70 8.97 4.99 -12.09
N ALA A 71 8.40 5.86 -11.25
CA ALA A 71 7.05 5.68 -10.73
C ALA A 71 5.98 5.69 -11.84
N ALA A 72 6.11 6.57 -12.83
CA ALA A 72 5.22 6.59 -13.99
C ALA A 72 5.33 5.31 -14.85
N LEU A 73 6.55 4.77 -15.02
CA LEU A 73 6.76 3.49 -15.70
C LEU A 73 6.10 2.33 -14.96
N VAL A 74 6.25 2.26 -13.63
CA VAL A 74 5.61 1.21 -12.81
C VAL A 74 4.09 1.30 -12.90
N MET A 75 3.53 2.51 -12.83
CA MET A 75 2.09 2.73 -13.02
C MET A 75 1.63 2.23 -14.40
N TRP A 76 2.36 2.58 -15.45
CA TRP A 76 2.06 2.13 -16.82
C TRP A 76 2.11 0.61 -16.95
N PHE A 77 3.09 -0.07 -16.34
CA PHE A 77 3.11 -1.53 -16.28
C PHE A 77 1.90 -2.10 -15.54
N GLY A 78 1.46 -1.47 -14.45
CA GLY A 78 0.26 -1.89 -13.72
C GLY A 78 -1.00 -1.80 -14.57
N GLU A 79 -1.15 -0.73 -15.35
CA GLU A 79 -2.25 -0.58 -16.31
C GLU A 79 -2.18 -1.66 -17.40
N LEU A 80 -1.00 -1.90 -18.00
CA LEU A 80 -0.82 -2.95 -19.02
C LEU A 80 -1.15 -4.35 -18.52
N ILE A 81 -0.80 -4.69 -17.27
CA ILE A 81 -1.14 -5.99 -16.68
C ILE A 81 -2.66 -6.11 -16.51
N THR A 82 -3.31 -5.03 -16.10
CA THR A 82 -4.77 -4.98 -15.92
C THR A 82 -5.48 -5.16 -17.27
N ASP A 83 -5.01 -4.49 -18.32
CA ASP A 83 -5.57 -4.59 -19.68
C ASP A 83 -5.41 -6.00 -20.28
N ARG A 84 -4.36 -6.72 -19.90
CA ARG A 84 -4.14 -8.13 -20.31
C ARG A 84 -4.98 -9.13 -19.51
N GLY A 85 -5.83 -8.67 -18.59
CA GLY A 85 -6.84 -9.48 -17.91
C GLY A 85 -6.36 -10.28 -16.71
N VAL A 86 -5.12 -10.08 -16.25
CA VAL A 86 -4.58 -10.79 -15.08
C VAL A 86 -4.89 -9.97 -13.81
N GLY A 87 -6.17 -9.93 -13.41
CA GLY A 87 -6.59 -9.28 -12.17
C GLY A 87 -6.28 -7.77 -12.10
N ASN A 88 -5.89 -7.28 -10.91
CA ASN A 88 -5.52 -5.87 -10.70
C ASN A 88 -3.98 -5.73 -10.76
N GLY A 89 -3.47 -5.14 -11.83
CA GLY A 89 -2.03 -5.07 -12.10
C GLY A 89 -1.22 -4.31 -11.04
N MET A 90 -1.78 -3.26 -10.43
CA MET A 90 -1.10 -2.55 -9.35
C MET A 90 -0.90 -3.43 -8.11
N SER A 91 -1.91 -4.23 -7.74
CA SER A 91 -1.78 -5.17 -6.61
C SER A 91 -0.77 -6.29 -6.88
N LEU A 92 -0.67 -6.76 -8.12
CA LEU A 92 0.30 -7.78 -8.52
C LEU A 92 1.73 -7.27 -8.47
N LEU A 93 1.96 -6.02 -8.87
CA LEU A 93 3.28 -5.38 -8.76
C LEU A 93 3.70 -5.21 -7.30
N ILE A 94 2.79 -4.78 -6.42
CA ILE A 94 3.04 -4.70 -4.98
C ILE A 94 3.37 -6.10 -4.42
N PHE A 95 2.58 -7.12 -4.79
CA PHE A 95 2.83 -8.50 -4.38
C PHE A 95 4.22 -8.99 -4.83
N ALA A 96 4.59 -8.78 -6.09
CA ALA A 96 5.90 -9.17 -6.61
C ALA A 96 7.04 -8.45 -5.86
N GLY A 97 6.85 -7.18 -5.50
CA GLY A 97 7.81 -6.40 -4.73
C GLY A 97 7.97 -6.86 -3.28
N ILE A 98 6.90 -7.33 -2.63
CA ILE A 98 6.97 -7.91 -1.28
C ILE A 98 7.57 -9.32 -1.37
N ALA A 99 7.09 -10.14 -2.31
CA ALA A 99 7.51 -11.52 -2.49
C ALA A 99 9.01 -11.64 -2.82
N SER A 100 9.60 -10.68 -3.55
CA SER A 100 11.03 -10.69 -3.86
C SER A 100 11.93 -10.46 -2.64
N ARG A 101 11.41 -9.87 -1.56
CA ARG A 101 12.17 -9.61 -0.32
C ARG A 101 12.15 -10.81 0.63
N ILE A 102 11.11 -11.64 0.57
CA ILE A 102 10.93 -12.80 1.47
C ILE A 102 12.15 -13.74 1.46
N PRO A 103 12.75 -14.11 0.30
CA PRO A 103 13.92 -14.99 0.28
C PRO A 103 15.14 -14.40 0.99
N ALA A 104 15.41 -13.11 0.77
CA ALA A 104 16.55 -12.42 1.38
C ALA A 104 16.42 -12.37 2.91
N GLU A 105 15.23 -12.01 3.40
CA GLU A 105 14.94 -12.03 4.84
C GLU A 105 15.00 -13.45 5.42
N GLY A 106 14.55 -14.46 4.67
CA GLY A 106 14.66 -15.86 5.07
C GLY A 106 16.11 -16.31 5.27
N VAL A 107 17.02 -15.90 4.37
CA VAL A 107 18.45 -16.18 4.49
C VAL A 107 19.06 -15.43 5.68
N ASN A 108 18.69 -14.15 5.89
CA ASN A 108 19.15 -13.38 7.04
C ASN A 108 18.76 -14.03 8.36
N ILE A 109 17.53 -14.55 8.49
CA ILE A 109 17.09 -15.24 9.71
C ILE A 109 17.86 -16.54 9.89
N TYR A 110 18.10 -17.30 8.82
CA TYR A 110 18.86 -18.55 8.89
C TYR A 110 20.32 -18.33 9.34
N GLN A 111 20.97 -17.27 8.87
CA GLN A 111 22.36 -16.97 9.21
C GLN A 111 22.51 -16.37 10.62
N ASN A 112 21.54 -15.56 11.07
CA ASN A 112 21.62 -14.83 12.34
C ASN A 112 20.94 -15.55 13.51
N SER A 113 20.18 -16.61 13.27
CA SER A 113 19.45 -17.35 14.31
C SER A 113 19.84 -18.82 14.37
N SER A 114 19.72 -19.42 15.56
CA SER A 114 19.81 -20.88 15.72
C SER A 114 18.74 -21.58 14.86
N THR A 115 19.08 -22.74 14.29
CA THR A 115 18.21 -23.57 13.44
C THR A 115 16.84 -23.82 14.06
N MET A 116 16.76 -23.91 15.39
CA MET A 116 15.49 -24.10 16.10
C MET A 116 14.56 -22.88 16.06
N LYS A 117 15.11 -21.66 16.09
CA LYS A 117 14.33 -20.42 15.95
C LYS A 117 13.84 -20.25 14.51
N PHE A 118 14.65 -20.59 13.51
CA PHE A 118 14.25 -20.57 12.11
C PHE A 118 13.07 -21.53 11.84
N ALA A 119 13.13 -22.75 12.39
CA ALA A 119 12.02 -23.71 12.28
C ALA A 119 10.73 -23.20 12.95
N ALA A 120 10.83 -22.57 14.11
CA ALA A 120 9.69 -21.97 14.79
C ALA A 120 9.05 -20.82 13.98
N VAL A 121 9.87 -19.96 13.36
CA VAL A 121 9.39 -18.87 12.49
C VAL A 121 8.68 -19.42 11.25
N MET A 122 9.25 -20.43 10.59
CA MET A 122 8.60 -21.06 9.44
C MET A 122 7.26 -21.70 9.80
N PHE A 123 7.18 -22.37 10.95
CA PHE A 123 5.93 -22.91 11.44
C PHE A 123 4.88 -21.82 11.72
N ALA A 124 5.29 -20.71 12.35
CA ALA A 124 4.42 -19.57 12.59
C ALA A 124 3.92 -18.92 11.28
N VAL A 125 4.78 -18.76 10.28
CA VAL A 125 4.40 -18.22 8.96
C VAL A 125 3.34 -19.10 8.31
N VAL A 126 3.52 -20.43 8.31
CA VAL A 126 2.53 -21.36 7.75
C VAL A 126 1.20 -21.26 8.49
N LEU A 127 1.22 -21.22 9.82
CA LEU A 127 -0.01 -21.04 10.61
C LEU A 127 -0.73 -19.73 10.30
N ILE A 128 0.00 -18.63 10.17
CA ILE A 128 -0.57 -17.33 9.81
C ILE A 128 -1.19 -17.38 8.42
N VAL A 129 -0.50 -17.97 7.43
CA VAL A 129 -1.04 -18.13 6.07
C VAL A 129 -2.34 -18.93 6.08
N VAL A 130 -2.39 -20.05 6.81
CA VAL A 130 -3.62 -20.86 6.95
C VAL A 130 -4.74 -20.06 7.61
N ALA A 131 -4.45 -19.31 8.68
CA ALA A 131 -5.42 -18.47 9.37
C ALA A 131 -5.98 -17.37 8.44
N VAL A 132 -5.10 -16.69 7.69
CA VAL A 132 -5.50 -15.65 6.73
C VAL A 132 -6.38 -16.23 5.62
N VAL A 133 -5.99 -17.37 5.03
CA VAL A 133 -6.78 -18.02 3.97
C VAL A 133 -8.16 -18.45 4.50
N PHE A 134 -8.23 -18.98 5.72
CA PHE A 134 -9.51 -19.35 6.34
C PHE A 134 -10.44 -18.16 6.50
N VAL A 135 -9.92 -17.02 6.96
CA VAL A 135 -10.70 -15.78 7.13
C VAL A 135 -11.10 -15.17 5.78
N GLU A 136 -10.19 -15.15 4.80
CA GLU A 136 -10.47 -14.57 3.47
C GLU A 136 -11.49 -15.37 2.66
N GLN A 137 -11.47 -16.70 2.76
CA GLN A 137 -12.46 -17.57 2.10
C GLN A 137 -13.83 -17.57 2.80
N GLY A 138 -13.90 -17.01 4.01
CA GLY A 138 -15.15 -16.83 4.75
C GLY A 138 -16.14 -15.94 4.00
N GLN A 139 -17.32 -16.49 3.69
CA GLN A 139 -18.43 -15.75 3.11
C GLN A 139 -19.75 -16.04 3.84
N ARG A 140 -20.50 -14.97 4.12
CA ARG A 140 -21.87 -15.05 4.62
C ARG A 140 -22.82 -15.10 3.42
N ARG A 141 -23.59 -16.17 3.29
CA ARG A 141 -24.59 -16.31 2.22
C ARG A 141 -25.94 -15.79 2.72
N ILE A 142 -26.42 -14.68 2.15
CA ILE A 142 -27.76 -14.14 2.47
C ILE A 142 -28.73 -14.54 1.36
N PRO A 143 -29.84 -15.24 1.65
CA PRO A 143 -30.82 -15.61 0.63
C PRO A 143 -31.57 -14.37 0.15
N VAL A 144 -31.60 -14.15 -1.16
CA VAL A 144 -32.38 -13.12 -1.83
C VAL A 144 -33.46 -13.79 -2.66
N GLN A 145 -34.69 -13.35 -2.46
CA GLN A 145 -35.83 -13.78 -3.26
C GLN A 145 -36.08 -12.74 -4.33
N TYR A 146 -35.82 -13.08 -5.59
CA TYR A 146 -36.22 -12.22 -6.69
C TYR A 146 -37.74 -12.20 -6.79
N ALA A 147 -38.30 -11.01 -6.97
CA ALA A 147 -39.72 -10.83 -7.17
C ALA A 147 -40.17 -11.65 -8.38
N LYS A 148 -41.14 -12.52 -8.17
CA LYS A 148 -41.65 -13.41 -9.20
C LYS A 148 -42.61 -12.63 -10.09
N ARG A 149 -42.46 -12.75 -11.41
CA ARG A 149 -43.45 -12.23 -12.36
C ARG A 149 -44.49 -13.31 -12.62
N MET A 150 -45.73 -13.08 -12.19
CA MET A 150 -46.86 -13.94 -12.56
C MET A 150 -47.19 -13.72 -14.05
N VAL A 151 -47.21 -14.80 -14.83
CA VAL A 151 -47.77 -14.81 -16.19
C VAL A 151 -48.87 -15.87 -16.21
N GLY A 152 -50.14 -15.44 -16.26
CA GLY A 152 -51.30 -16.33 -16.18
C GLY A 152 -51.55 -16.91 -14.77
N ARG A 153 -52.04 -18.16 -14.69
CA ARG A 153 -52.32 -18.89 -13.43
C ARG A 153 -51.13 -19.67 -12.85
N ARG A 154 -49.98 -19.68 -13.52
CA ARG A 154 -48.80 -20.43 -13.10
C ARG A 154 -47.69 -19.48 -12.66
N GLN A 155 -47.23 -19.68 -11.43
CA GLN A 155 -46.07 -18.98 -10.88
C GLN A 155 -44.80 -19.66 -11.42
N TYR A 156 -44.20 -19.08 -12.46
CA TYR A 156 -42.91 -19.52 -12.99
C TYR A 156 -41.78 -18.67 -12.40
N GLY A 157 -40.70 -19.32 -12.00
CA GLY A 157 -39.52 -18.66 -11.46
C GLY A 157 -39.67 -18.37 -9.97
N GLY A 158 -38.80 -19.00 -9.18
CA GLY A 158 -38.76 -18.86 -7.73
C GLY A 158 -37.54 -19.51 -7.13
N THR A 159 -36.43 -19.53 -7.87
CA THR A 159 -35.16 -20.00 -7.35
C THR A 159 -34.62 -18.98 -6.37
N SER A 160 -34.52 -19.37 -5.10
CA SER A 160 -33.77 -18.63 -4.10
C SER A 160 -32.32 -18.53 -4.57
N THR A 161 -31.85 -17.33 -4.84
CA THR A 161 -30.42 -17.09 -5.10
C THR A 161 -29.81 -16.54 -3.83
N TYR A 162 -28.58 -16.89 -3.50
CA TYR A 162 -27.87 -16.26 -2.39
C TYR A 162 -26.97 -15.14 -2.92
N LEU A 163 -26.96 -14.00 -2.25
CA LEU A 163 -25.94 -12.99 -2.43
C LEU A 163 -24.79 -13.34 -1.47
N PRO A 164 -23.60 -13.71 -1.97
CA PRO A 164 -22.45 -13.93 -1.12
C PRO A 164 -21.89 -12.59 -0.63
N LEU A 165 -21.79 -12.41 0.68
CA LEU A 165 -21.06 -11.31 1.30
C LEU A 165 -19.77 -11.86 1.89
N LYS A 166 -18.62 -11.44 1.35
CA LYS A 166 -17.32 -11.78 1.92
C LYS A 166 -17.21 -11.23 3.35
N VAL A 167 -16.56 -11.98 4.23
CA VAL A 167 -16.31 -11.54 5.62
C VAL A 167 -15.43 -10.29 5.63
N ASN A 168 -14.39 -10.25 4.77
CA ASN A 168 -13.60 -9.04 4.52
C ASN A 168 -13.99 -8.42 3.16
N GLN A 169 -14.87 -7.42 3.19
CA GLN A 169 -15.25 -6.67 1.98
C GLN A 169 -14.21 -5.62 1.58
N ALA A 170 -13.42 -5.13 2.53
CA ALA A 170 -12.47 -4.05 2.33
C ALA A 170 -11.12 -4.52 1.76
N GLY A 171 -10.82 -5.83 1.88
CA GLY A 171 -9.60 -6.44 1.37
C GLY A 171 -8.36 -5.90 2.09
N VAL A 172 -7.33 -5.57 1.30
CA VAL A 172 -6.00 -5.13 1.78
C VAL A 172 -5.85 -3.60 1.76
N ILE A 173 -6.79 -2.87 1.16
CA ILE A 173 -6.67 -1.40 0.99
C ILE A 173 -6.58 -0.65 2.35
N PRO A 174 -7.40 -0.96 3.37
CA PRO A 174 -7.35 -0.23 4.64
C PRO A 174 -6.00 -0.32 5.36
N VAL A 175 -5.36 -1.50 5.35
CA VAL A 175 -4.07 -1.67 6.05
C VAL A 175 -2.95 -0.93 5.33
N ILE A 176 -2.97 -0.92 3.98
CA ILE A 176 -2.03 -0.14 3.17
C ILE A 176 -2.22 1.35 3.48
N PHE A 177 -3.47 1.82 3.50
CA PHE A 177 -3.77 3.22 3.80
C PHE A 177 -3.31 3.61 5.22
N ALA A 178 -3.56 2.76 6.22
CA ALA A 178 -3.10 2.97 7.59
C ALA A 178 -1.57 3.10 7.68
N SER A 179 -0.83 2.17 7.05
CA SER A 179 0.64 2.23 7.01
C SER A 179 1.16 3.49 6.32
N SER A 180 0.52 3.92 5.22
CA SER A 180 0.90 5.16 4.52
C SER A 180 0.62 6.41 5.35
N LEU A 181 -0.48 6.42 6.12
CA LEU A 181 -0.87 7.53 6.98
C LEU A 181 0.05 7.63 8.21
N MET A 182 0.49 6.50 8.77
CA MET A 182 1.51 6.47 9.83
C MET A 182 2.88 7.00 9.36
N TYR A 183 3.21 6.83 8.07
CA TYR A 183 4.49 7.28 7.52
C TYR A 183 4.56 8.81 7.33
N VAL A 184 3.44 9.48 7.08
CA VAL A 184 3.41 10.93 6.82
C VAL A 184 3.94 11.77 8.01
N PRO A 185 3.50 11.54 9.27
CA PRO A 185 4.07 12.23 10.43
C PRO A 185 5.58 12.03 10.58
N ILE A 186 6.07 10.81 10.31
CA ILE A 186 7.49 10.48 10.40
C ILE A 186 8.28 11.31 9.38
N LEU A 187 7.84 11.36 8.12
CA LEU A 187 8.45 12.21 7.10
C LEU A 187 8.46 13.68 7.49
N ILE A 188 7.35 14.21 8.05
CA ILE A 188 7.28 15.60 8.49
C ILE A 188 8.29 15.87 9.61
N THR A 189 8.42 14.97 10.59
CA THR A 189 9.41 15.14 11.66
C THR A 189 10.84 15.12 11.15
N GLN A 190 11.15 14.28 10.17
CA GLN A 190 12.49 14.22 9.55
C GLN A 190 12.78 15.47 8.70
N LEU A 191 11.77 16.01 7.99
CA LEU A 191 11.93 17.23 7.20
C LEU A 191 12.05 18.51 8.04
N ILE A 192 11.47 18.53 9.24
CA ILE A 192 11.57 19.68 10.16
C ILE A 192 12.86 19.63 10.99
N GLN A 193 13.40 18.44 11.26
CA GLN A 193 14.67 18.28 11.97
C GLN A 193 15.86 18.67 11.08
N GLY A 194 16.44 19.84 11.34
CA GLY A 194 17.80 20.17 10.91
C GLY A 194 18.86 19.38 11.71
N PRO A 195 20.16 19.53 11.40
CA PRO A 195 21.25 18.82 12.07
C PRO A 195 21.43 19.16 13.56
N GLU A 196 20.77 20.20 14.07
CA GLU A 196 20.87 20.62 15.46
C GLU A 196 19.73 20.10 16.34
N PRO A 197 20.03 19.56 17.53
CA PRO A 197 19.04 19.09 18.48
C PRO A 197 18.48 20.27 19.29
N SER A 198 17.63 21.11 18.69
CA SER A 198 17.13 22.31 19.38
C SER A 198 15.66 22.64 19.13
N SER A 199 14.80 21.64 18.95
CA SER A 199 13.37 21.83 19.23
C SER A 199 12.74 20.59 19.87
N ASP A 200 12.78 20.56 21.19
CA ASP A 200 12.14 19.61 22.10
C ASP A 200 10.60 19.75 22.03
N GLY A 201 10.03 19.55 20.85
CA GLY A 201 8.59 19.71 20.60
C GLY A 201 7.80 18.51 21.11
N PHE A 202 6.66 18.76 21.76
CA PHE A 202 5.69 17.74 22.16
C PHE A 202 5.37 16.75 21.02
N TRP A 203 5.32 17.25 19.78
CA TRP A 203 5.13 16.46 18.56
C TRP A 203 6.25 15.45 18.31
N GLN A 204 7.52 15.81 18.54
CA GLN A 204 8.66 14.92 18.34
C GLN A 204 8.69 13.80 19.37
N ARG A 205 8.44 14.11 20.65
CA ARG A 205 8.33 13.09 21.70
C ARG A 205 7.17 12.14 21.40
N TYR A 206 6.04 12.66 20.94
CA TYR A 206 4.87 11.84 20.60
C TYR A 206 5.13 10.92 19.39
N VAL A 207 5.72 11.44 18.31
CA VAL A 207 6.04 10.64 17.12
C VAL A 207 7.13 9.61 17.40
N MET A 208 8.22 9.97 18.09
CA MET A 208 9.29 9.01 18.42
C MET A 208 8.82 7.94 19.43
N GLN A 209 8.01 8.31 20.42
CA GLN A 209 7.54 7.39 21.46
C GLN A 209 6.47 6.42 20.97
N TYR A 210 5.55 6.86 20.10
CA TYR A 210 4.39 6.06 19.69
C TYR A 210 4.49 5.50 18.26
N LEU A 211 5.22 6.14 17.33
CA LEU A 211 5.25 5.74 15.91
C LEU A 211 6.59 5.12 15.45
N GLN A 212 7.71 5.37 16.13
CA GLN A 212 9.01 4.78 15.76
C GLN A 212 9.43 3.59 16.62
N ASN A 213 8.94 3.47 17.86
CA ASN A 213 9.35 2.39 18.75
C ASN A 213 8.55 1.10 18.46
N PRO A 214 9.22 -0.01 18.05
CA PRO A 214 8.54 -1.29 17.78
C PRO A 214 7.90 -1.93 19.01
N SER A 215 8.24 -1.44 20.21
CA SER A 215 7.69 -1.88 21.50
C SER A 215 6.50 -1.06 21.99
N SER A 216 6.10 -0.01 21.26
CA SER A 216 4.97 0.83 21.65
C SER A 216 3.64 0.16 21.28
N TRP A 217 2.66 0.21 22.20
CA TRP A 217 1.31 -0.32 21.98
C TRP A 217 0.62 0.31 20.75
N GLY A 218 0.96 1.55 20.40
CA GLY A 218 0.41 2.25 19.24
C GLY A 218 1.02 1.88 17.89
N TYR A 219 2.18 1.20 17.87
CA TYR A 219 2.80 0.68 16.65
C TYR A 219 2.33 -0.74 16.31
N ILE A 220 1.87 -1.49 17.32
CA ILE A 220 1.43 -2.89 17.20
C ILE A 220 -0.05 -3.01 16.77
N LEU A 221 -0.86 -1.96 16.97
CA LEU A 221 -2.28 -1.86 16.57
C LEU A 221 -2.46 -1.21 15.21
#